data_AF-A0A4W5M3M4-F1
#
_entry.id   AF-A0A4W5M3M4-F1
#
_cell.length_a   1.000
_cell.length_b   1.000
_cell.length_c   1.000
_cell.angle_alpha   90.00
_cell.angle_beta   90.00
_cell.angle_gamma   90.00
#
_symmetry.space_group_name_H-M   'P 1'
#
loop_
_entity.id
_entity.type
_entity.pdbx_description
1 polymer ?
#
loop_
_entity_poly.entity_id
_entity_poly.type
_entity_poly.pdbx_seq_one_letter_code
_entity_poly.pdbx_strand_id
1 'polypeptide(L)'
;GNRSSSVELSVTITNVKNQPPQWDRDSFDVVIPENTVRDTPIVTIKATSPLGDPRVTYNLEDGMVPETNMPVRFYLTPNREDGSASILVAEPLDYETT
;
A
#
# COMPACT_ATOMS: atom_id res chain seq x y z
N GLY A 1 62.66 -11.78 -17.77
CA GLY A 1 61.32 -12.26 -18.18
C GLY A 1 60.31 -11.56 -17.33
N ASN A 2 59.32 -10.90 -17.95
CA ASN A 2 58.21 -10.28 -17.23
C ASN A 2 56.92 -10.84 -17.83
N ARG A 3 56.28 -11.76 -17.10
CA ARG A 3 54.93 -12.23 -17.41
C ARG A 3 54.02 -11.60 -16.37
N SER A 4 53.07 -10.79 -16.81
CA SER A 4 51.94 -10.37 -15.99
C SER A 4 50.66 -10.99 -16.55
N SER A 5 49.68 -11.17 -15.66
CA SER A 5 48.33 -11.57 -16.01
C SER A 5 47.38 -10.66 -15.27
N SER A 6 46.29 -10.27 -15.92
CA SER A 6 45.20 -9.48 -15.33
C SER A 6 43.94 -10.33 -15.32
N VAL A 7 43.22 -10.29 -14.20
CA VAL A 7 41.90 -10.88 -14.03
C VAL A 7 40.93 -9.75 -13.74
N GLU A 8 39.79 -9.79 -14.41
CA GLU A 8 38.69 -8.87 -14.18
C GLU A 8 37.79 -9.44 -13.08
N LEU A 9 37.66 -8.70 -11.98
CA LEU A 9 36.85 -9.09 -10.82
C LEU A 9 35.57 -8.25 -10.79
N SER A 10 34.43 -8.85 -11.10
CA SER A 10 33.13 -8.20 -10.93
C SER A 10 32.61 -8.45 -9.52
N VAL A 11 32.70 -7.43 -8.66
CA VAL A 11 32.09 -7.46 -7.32
C VAL A 11 30.67 -6.92 -7.42
N THR A 12 29.68 -7.80 -7.33
CA THR A 12 28.28 -7.37 -7.19
C THR A 12 27.97 -7.17 -5.72
N ILE A 13 27.81 -5.92 -5.30
CA ILE A 13 27.29 -5.61 -3.96
C ILE A 13 25.78 -5.86 -4.00
N THR A 14 25.33 -7.00 -3.48
CA THR A 14 23.91 -7.25 -3.25
C THR A 14 23.45 -6.34 -2.12
N ASN A 15 22.70 -5.28 -2.48
CA ASN A 15 22.11 -4.40 -1.49
C ASN A 15 21.28 -5.23 -0.50
N VAL A 16 21.65 -5.06 0.76
CA VAL A 16 21.14 -5.58 2.02
C VAL A 16 19.70 -6.14 1.94
N LYS A 17 19.53 -7.42 2.30
CA LYS A 17 18.34 -8.27 2.12
C LYS A 17 16.99 -7.81 2.72
N ASN A 18 16.82 -6.57 3.15
CA ASN A 18 15.57 -6.05 3.71
C ASN A 18 15.19 -4.73 3.03
N GLN A 19 14.54 -4.82 1.87
CA GLN A 19 13.93 -3.66 1.22
C GLN A 19 12.40 -3.71 1.46
N PRO A 20 11.81 -2.68 2.08
CA PRO A 20 10.36 -2.66 2.33
C PRO A 20 9.58 -2.53 1.02
N PRO A 21 8.28 -2.93 1.00
CA PRO A 21 7.40 -2.61 -0.10
C PRO A 21 7.37 -1.10 -0.36
N GLN A 22 7.39 -0.71 -1.63
CA GLN A 22 7.33 0.68 -2.06
C GLN A 22 5.92 0.99 -2.55
N TRP A 23 5.32 2.06 -2.04
CA TRP A 23 4.03 2.54 -2.51
C TRP A 23 4.12 3.00 -3.97
N ASP A 24 3.09 2.68 -4.76
CA ASP A 24 2.97 3.18 -6.13
C ASP A 24 2.65 4.70 -6.13
N ARG A 25 2.01 5.19 -5.06
CA ARG A 25 1.70 6.61 -4.81
C ARG A 25 1.83 6.94 -3.32
N ASP A 26 2.45 8.08 -3.01
CA ASP A 26 2.71 8.50 -1.63
C ASP A 26 1.46 9.02 -0.89
N SER A 27 0.48 9.54 -1.63
CA SER A 27 -0.77 10.05 -1.05
C SER A 27 -1.95 9.94 -2.02
N PHE A 28 -3.14 9.92 -1.43
CA PHE A 28 -4.42 9.90 -2.12
C PHE A 28 -5.34 10.94 -1.49
N ASP A 29 -5.93 11.77 -2.33
CA ASP A 29 -6.99 12.71 -1.96
C ASP A 29 -8.26 12.28 -2.70
N VAL A 30 -9.32 11.97 -1.97
CA VAL A 30 -10.58 11.48 -2.52
C VAL A 30 -11.74 12.23 -1.86
N VAL A 31 -12.70 12.66 -2.67
CA VAL A 31 -13.96 13.23 -2.19
C VAL A 31 -15.06 12.21 -2.42
N ILE A 32 -15.79 11.86 -1.36
CA ILE A 32 -16.78 10.79 -1.38
C ILE A 32 -18.15 11.39 -1.06
N PRO A 33 -19.17 11.18 -1.91
CA PRO A 33 -20.53 11.58 -1.59
C PRO A 33 -21.05 10.88 -0.33
N GLU A 34 -21.73 11.60 0.55
CA GLU A 34 -22.27 11.05 1.81
C GLU A 34 -23.24 9.87 1.60
N ASN A 35 -23.95 9.88 0.47
CA ASN A 35 -24.90 8.85 0.06
C ASN A 35 -24.25 7.63 -0.61
N THR A 36 -22.92 7.49 -0.52
CA THR A 36 -22.19 6.35 -1.06
C THR A 36 -22.62 5.08 -0.34
N VAL A 37 -23.00 4.07 -1.12
CA VAL A 37 -23.49 2.80 -0.60
C VAL A 37 -22.34 2.02 0.05
N ARG A 38 -22.66 1.29 1.11
CA ARG A 38 -21.76 0.32 1.73
C ARG A 38 -21.14 -0.63 0.68
N ASP A 39 -19.90 -1.05 0.95
CA ASP A 39 -19.10 -1.94 0.11
C ASP A 39 -18.72 -1.34 -1.26
N THR A 40 -18.92 -0.03 -1.45
CA THR A 40 -18.38 0.68 -2.62
C THR A 40 -16.88 0.89 -2.44
N PRO A 41 -16.03 0.47 -3.39
CA PRO A 41 -14.60 0.78 -3.37
C PRO A 41 -14.38 2.26 -3.69
N ILE A 42 -13.65 2.96 -2.82
CA ILE A 42 -13.39 4.40 -2.93
C ILE A 42 -11.96 4.73 -3.38
N VAL A 43 -11.01 3.85 -3.07
CA VAL A 43 -9.63 3.96 -3.54
C VAL A 43 -8.99 2.59 -3.62
N THR A 44 -8.13 2.39 -4.62
CA THR A 44 -7.26 1.22 -4.73
C THR A 44 -5.83 1.67 -4.49
N ILE A 45 -5.20 1.06 -3.49
CA ILE A 45 -3.80 1.27 -3.12
C ILE A 45 -2.97 0.09 -3.58
N LYS A 46 -1.71 0.35 -3.88
CA LYS A 46 -0.76 -0.70 -4.26
C LYS A 46 0.64 -0.32 -3.78
N ALA A 47 1.33 -1.32 -3.28
CA ALA A 47 2.74 -1.30 -2.99
C ALA A 47 3.39 -2.52 -3.62
N THR A 48 4.62 -2.35 -4.09
CA THR A 48 5.38 -3.38 -4.78
C THR A 48 6.62 -3.70 -3.96
N SER A 49 6.82 -4.98 -3.65
CA SER A 49 8.07 -5.46 -3.08
C SER A 49 9.17 -5.40 -4.15
N PRO A 50 10.30 -4.71 -3.90
CA PRO A 50 11.44 -4.76 -4.81
C PRO A 50 12.18 -6.11 -4.73
N LEU A 51 11.81 -6.96 -3.76
CA LEU A 51 12.28 -8.33 -3.63
C LEU A 51 11.33 -9.24 -4.42
N GLY A 52 11.85 -10.30 -5.05
CA GLY A 52 11.06 -11.22 -5.87
C GLY A 52 9.93 -11.99 -5.16
N ASP A 53 9.71 -11.79 -3.85
CA ASP A 53 8.50 -12.22 -3.16
C ASP A 53 7.44 -11.10 -3.23
N PRO A 54 6.33 -11.30 -3.96
CA PRO A 54 5.30 -10.28 -4.17
C PRO A 54 4.34 -10.12 -2.99
N ARG A 55 4.54 -10.85 -1.87
CA ARG A 55 3.60 -10.83 -0.75
C ARG A 55 3.68 -9.51 0.02
N VAL A 56 2.73 -8.64 -0.28
CA VAL A 56 2.47 -7.40 0.46
C VAL A 56 1.21 -7.58 1.30
N THR A 57 1.29 -7.14 2.56
CA THR A 57 0.15 -7.10 3.47
C THR A 57 -0.20 -5.64 3.72
N TYR A 58 -1.48 -5.32 3.64
CA TYR A 58 -2.01 -3.99 3.93
C TYR A 58 -2.70 -4.01 5.28
N ASN A 59 -2.63 -2.88 5.99
CA ASN A 59 -3.39 -2.64 7.21
C ASN A 59 -3.95 -1.22 7.16
N LEU A 60 -5.20 -1.05 7.60
CA LEU A 60 -5.78 0.26 7.84
C LEU A 60 -5.66 0.55 9.33
N GLU A 61 -5.05 1.68 9.68
CA GLU A 61 -4.89 2.07 11.09
C GLU A 61 -6.24 2.45 11.71
N ASP A 62 -6.39 2.15 13.00
CA ASP A 62 -7.58 2.52 13.76
C ASP A 62 -7.62 4.03 14.01
N GLY A 63 -8.80 4.61 13.80
CA GLY A 63 -9.05 6.01 14.08
C GLY A 63 -9.20 6.32 15.56
N MET A 64 -8.87 7.56 15.94
CA MET A 64 -9.09 8.09 17.30
C MET A 64 -10.17 9.18 17.37
N VAL A 65 -10.53 9.77 16.23
CA VAL A 65 -11.51 10.86 16.08
C VAL A 65 -12.33 10.67 14.80
N PRO A 66 -13.50 11.33 14.65
CA PRO A 66 -14.33 11.25 13.45
C PRO A 66 -13.57 11.45 12.13
N GLU A 67 -12.62 12.38 12.11
CA GLU A 67 -11.78 12.72 10.97
C GLU A 67 -10.77 11.63 10.60
N THR A 68 -10.56 10.65 11.49
CA THR A 68 -9.54 9.59 11.35
C THR A 68 -10.14 8.20 11.28
N ASN A 69 -11.41 8.04 10.90
CA ASN A 69 -12.12 6.74 10.84
C ASN A 69 -12.61 6.21 12.22
N MET A 70 -13.05 7.10 13.13
CA MET A 70 -13.71 6.69 14.39
C MET A 70 -15.14 7.28 14.54
N PRO A 71 -16.21 6.46 14.60
CA PRO A 71 -16.25 5.02 14.38
C PRO A 71 -15.76 4.62 12.98
N VAL A 72 -15.51 3.31 12.81
CA VAL A 72 -15.02 2.72 11.55
C VAL A 72 -16.05 2.92 10.44
N ARG A 73 -15.74 3.82 9.51
CA ARG A 73 -16.52 4.14 8.30
C ARG A 73 -15.89 3.56 7.04
N PHE A 74 -14.63 3.16 7.10
CA PHE A 74 -13.88 2.57 6.00
C PHE A 74 -13.16 1.29 6.42
N TYR A 75 -13.09 0.33 5.51
CA TYR A 75 -12.34 -0.91 5.68
C TYR A 75 -11.56 -1.27 4.43
N LEU A 76 -10.63 -2.22 4.57
CA LEU A 76 -9.67 -2.62 3.56
C LEU A 76 -9.95 -4.06 3.11
N THR A 77 -9.90 -4.32 1.80
CA THR A 77 -9.88 -5.66 1.21
C THR A 77 -8.67 -5.84 0.30
N PRO A 78 -7.70 -6.72 0.62
CA PRO A 78 -6.55 -6.98 -0.24
C PRO A 78 -6.93 -7.83 -1.47
N ASN A 79 -6.40 -7.47 -2.63
CA ASN A 79 -6.43 -8.29 -3.84
C ASN A 79 -5.09 -9.02 -4.00
N ARG A 80 -5.13 -10.36 -3.88
CA ARG A 80 -3.91 -11.19 -3.98
C ARG A 80 -3.49 -11.47 -5.41
N GLU A 81 -4.34 -11.23 -6.41
CA GLU A 81 -4.03 -11.50 -7.81
C GLU A 81 -3.03 -10.48 -8.37
N ASP A 82 -3.21 -9.21 -8.02
CA ASP A 82 -2.38 -8.10 -8.52
C ASP A 82 -1.57 -7.38 -7.43
N GLY A 83 -1.69 -7.83 -6.18
CA GLY A 83 -1.01 -7.27 -5.02
C GLY A 83 -1.57 -5.93 -4.55
N SER A 84 -2.74 -5.49 -5.03
CA SER A 84 -3.39 -4.25 -4.60
C SER A 84 -4.29 -4.45 -3.38
N ALA A 85 -4.89 -3.36 -2.90
CA ALA A 85 -5.88 -3.35 -1.84
C ALA A 85 -6.92 -2.27 -2.14
N SER A 86 -8.20 -2.60 -1.93
CA SER A 86 -9.28 -1.62 -2.04
C SER A 86 -9.70 -1.15 -0.65
N ILE A 87 -9.86 0.15 -0.48
CA ILE A 87 -10.54 0.74 0.66
C ILE A 87 -12.01 0.93 0.26
N LEU A 88 -12.92 0.50 1.13
CA LEU A 88 -14.36 0.47 0.88
C LEU A 88 -15.12 1.15 2.02
N VAL A 89 -16.33 1.61 1.70
CA VAL A 89 -17.27 2.17 2.69
C VAL A 89 -17.85 1.06 3.57
N ALA A 90 -17.69 1.20 4.89
CA ALA A 90 -18.20 0.27 5.90
C ALA A 90 -19.63 0.61 6.35
N GLU A 91 -19.86 1.90 6.61
CA GLU A 91 -21.11 2.46 7.16
C GLU A 91 -21.52 3.71 6.38
N PRO A 92 -22.81 4.12 6.42
CA PRO A 92 -23.26 5.36 5.79
C PRO A 92 -22.41 6.56 6.22
N LEU A 93 -22.03 7.39 5.26
CA LEU A 93 -21.18 8.56 5.47
C LEU A 93 -22.00 9.82 5.74
N ASP A 94 -23.20 9.67 6.31
CA ASP A 94 -24.10 10.79 6.59
C ASP A 94 -23.47 11.71 7.64
N TYR A 95 -23.19 12.96 7.25
CA TYR A 95 -22.56 13.98 8.08
C TYR A 95 -23.58 15.00 8.62
N GLU A 96 -24.88 14.79 8.40
CA GLU A 96 -25.92 15.66 8.96
C GLU A 96 -26.03 15.44 10.48
N THR A 97 -25.56 16.40 11.27
CA THR A 97 -25.84 16.45 12.71
C THR A 97 -27.29 16.87 12.89
N THR A 98 -28.13 16.00 13.47
CA THR A 98 -29.50 16.38 13.90
C THR A 98 -29.46 17.29 15.12
#